data_AF-A0A182ISY7-F1
#
_entry.id   AF-A0A182ISY7-F1
#
_cell.length_a   1.000
_cell.length_b   1.000
_cell.length_c   1.000
_cell.angle_alpha   90.00
_cell.angle_beta   90.00
_cell.angle_gamma   90.00
#
_symmetry.space_group_name_H-M   'P 1'
#
loop_
_entity.id
_entity.type
_entity.pdbx_description
1 polymer ?
#
loop_
_entity_poly.entity_id
_entity_poly.type
_entity_poly.pdbx_seq_one_letter_code
_entity_poly.pdbx_strand_id
1 'polypeptide(L)'
;LWSGPKRVLQSFANRNYRVIKRITSTASSAMSAMKIFTLAKHGMLRPASMSAAARCYSTLPKQAAIKPDEYYYVNNKEQSMDMNEITDRAAQTIFWTELFRGAAVTLAHIFKEPATINYPFEKGPLSPRFRGEHALRRYPSGEERCIACKLCEAICPAQAITIEAEERADGSRRTTRYDIDMTKCIYCGFCQEACPVDAIVEGPNFEFSTETHEELLYNKEKLLSNGDKWESEIATNINADYLYR
;
A
#
# COMPACT_ATOMS: atom_id res chain seq x y z
N LEU A 1 -7.92 34.97 -22.16
CA LEU A 1 -9.09 34.10 -21.91
C LEU A 1 -8.52 32.73 -21.56
N TRP A 2 -8.57 32.18 -20.34
CA TRP A 2 -9.58 32.27 -19.30
C TRP A 2 -8.88 32.21 -17.93
N SER A 3 -9.23 33.15 -17.07
CA SER A 3 -8.74 33.34 -15.71
C SER A 3 -9.83 32.96 -14.71
N GLY A 4 -9.70 31.80 -14.05
CA GLY A 4 -10.54 31.38 -12.90
C GLY A 4 -12.03 31.10 -13.18
N PRO A 5 -12.77 30.44 -12.27
CA PRO A 5 -12.54 30.44 -10.82
C PRO A 5 -12.53 29.05 -10.13
N LYS A 6 -11.42 28.75 -9.45
CA LYS A 6 -11.38 27.82 -8.31
C LYS A 6 -12.15 28.45 -7.13
N ARG A 7 -13.47 28.30 -7.06
CA ARG A 7 -14.23 28.78 -5.87
C ARG A 7 -15.59 28.11 -5.62
N VAL A 8 -15.76 26.84 -5.99
CA VAL A 8 -17.01 26.10 -5.71
C VAL A 8 -16.80 24.75 -4.99
N LEU A 9 -15.58 24.19 -4.97
CA LEU A 9 -15.31 22.90 -4.31
C LEU A 9 -14.97 22.97 -2.81
N GLN A 10 -14.92 24.17 -2.21
CA GLN A 10 -14.50 24.35 -0.81
C GLN A 10 -15.67 24.57 0.17
N SER A 11 -16.92 24.53 -0.30
CA SER A 11 -18.12 24.76 0.51
C SER A 11 -18.81 23.48 1.02
N PHE A 12 -18.50 22.31 0.45
CA PHE A 12 -19.15 21.04 0.86
C PHE A 12 -18.35 20.21 1.88
N ALA A 13 -17.06 20.50 2.08
CA ALA A 13 -16.20 19.75 3.02
C ALA A 13 -16.32 20.17 4.50
N ASN A 14 -17.18 21.13 4.84
CA ASN A 14 -17.23 21.76 6.17
C ASN A 14 -18.56 21.59 6.92
N ARG A 15 -19.37 20.57 6.58
CA ARG A 15 -20.74 20.42 7.16
C ARG A 15 -21.02 19.19 8.02
N ASN A 16 -20.07 18.28 8.26
CA ASN A 16 -20.33 17.06 9.07
C ASN A 16 -19.18 16.70 10.04
N TYR A 17 -18.82 17.60 10.96
CA TYR A 17 -18.03 17.23 12.15
C TYR A 17 -18.52 17.98 13.40
N ARG A 18 -19.80 17.84 13.74
CA ARG A 18 -20.30 18.14 15.08
C ARG A 18 -21.36 17.11 15.43
N VAL A 19 -21.45 16.79 16.73
CA VAL A 19 -22.31 15.76 17.35
C VAL A 19 -21.65 14.38 17.20
N ILE A 20 -21.00 13.77 18.21
CA ILE A 20 -21.53 13.35 19.52
C ILE A 20 -20.38 13.33 20.55
N LYS A 21 -20.48 14.15 21.61
CA LYS A 21 -19.76 14.00 22.88
C LYS A 21 -20.72 14.42 24.00
N ARG A 22 -21.30 13.43 24.70
CA ARG A 22 -21.78 13.45 26.11
C ARG A 22 -22.90 12.42 26.29
N ILE A 23 -22.56 11.27 26.87
CA ILE A 23 -23.38 10.67 27.93
C ILE A 23 -22.40 10.32 29.04
N THR A 24 -22.57 10.99 30.18
CA THR A 24 -21.84 10.79 31.42
C THR A 24 -22.53 9.74 32.28
N SER A 25 -21.73 8.88 32.91
CA SER A 25 -21.85 8.33 34.27
C SER A 25 -23.15 7.66 34.74
N THR A 26 -23.08 6.36 35.00
CA THR A 26 -23.56 5.66 36.21
C THR A 26 -22.80 4.32 36.24
N ALA A 27 -21.81 4.12 37.10
CA ALA A 27 -21.87 3.72 38.52
C ALA A 27 -21.85 2.19 38.72
N SER A 28 -20.88 1.76 39.56
CA SER A 28 -20.77 0.47 40.29
C SER A 28 -20.54 -0.82 39.49
N SER A 29 -19.81 -1.83 39.97
CA SER A 29 -18.87 -2.03 41.09
C SER A 29 -18.36 -3.48 40.94
N ALA A 30 -17.15 -3.74 41.41
CA ALA A 30 -16.66 -5.02 41.93
C ALA A 30 -16.57 -6.26 41.02
N MET A 31 -15.33 -6.71 40.79
CA MET A 31 -14.89 -8.12 40.95
C MET A 31 -13.35 -8.10 40.86
N SER A 32 -12.66 -7.84 41.97
CA SER A 32 -12.16 -8.84 42.93
C SER A 32 -11.29 -9.91 42.27
N ALA A 33 -10.00 -9.61 42.20
CA ALA A 33 -8.95 -10.58 42.00
C ALA A 33 -8.72 -11.35 43.32
N MET A 34 -9.10 -12.62 43.35
CA MET A 34 -8.68 -13.56 44.39
C MET A 34 -8.42 -14.92 43.74
N LYS A 35 -7.14 -15.25 43.58
CA LYS A 35 -6.68 -16.63 43.81
C LYS A 35 -5.48 -16.57 44.74
N ILE A 36 -5.79 -16.93 45.96
CA ILE A 36 -4.95 -17.08 47.14
C ILE A 36 -4.00 -18.25 46.88
N PHE A 37 -2.68 -17.99 46.88
CA PHE A 37 -1.70 -19.02 47.19
C PHE A 37 -1.40 -18.96 48.69
N THR A 38 -1.54 -20.13 49.26
CA THR A 38 -1.43 -20.56 50.65
C THR A 38 -0.06 -20.33 51.28
N LEU A 39 -0.09 -20.23 52.62
CA LEU A 39 0.98 -20.52 53.60
C LEU A 39 2.02 -19.42 53.89
N ALA A 40 1.69 -18.62 54.91
CA ALA A 40 2.66 -18.06 55.83
C ALA A 40 3.17 -19.15 56.79
N LYS A 41 4.50 -19.27 56.96
CA LYS A 41 5.14 -19.79 58.17
C LYS A 41 6.62 -19.35 58.22
N HIS A 42 6.95 -18.58 59.26
CA HIS A 42 8.28 -18.20 59.77
C HIS A 42 9.15 -17.38 58.79
N GLY A 43 9.46 -16.11 59.02
CA GLY A 43 10.06 -15.56 60.23
C GLY A 43 11.50 -15.19 59.90
N MET A 44 11.81 -13.89 59.96
CA MET A 44 13.11 -13.24 59.71
C MET A 44 13.51 -13.04 58.25
N LEU A 45 13.29 -11.82 57.73
CA LEU A 45 14.25 -11.02 56.93
C LEU A 45 13.63 -9.64 56.67
N ARG A 46 14.40 -8.58 56.95
CA ARG A 46 14.04 -7.16 56.84
C ARG A 46 13.56 -6.83 55.42
N PRO A 47 12.42 -6.13 55.21
CA PRO A 47 12.12 -5.58 53.90
C PRO A 47 12.93 -4.30 53.72
N ALA A 48 13.93 -4.34 52.84
CA ALA A 48 14.43 -3.13 52.20
C ALA A 48 13.27 -2.45 51.48
N SER A 49 13.17 -1.14 51.62
CA SER A 49 12.17 -0.28 50.99
C SER A 49 11.97 -0.63 49.51
N MET A 50 10.81 -1.21 49.17
CA MET A 50 10.33 -1.28 47.81
C MET A 50 9.92 0.13 47.35
N SER A 51 10.89 0.86 46.81
CA SER A 51 10.66 2.09 46.03
C SER A 51 11.44 1.98 44.72
N ALA A 52 11.00 1.09 43.82
CA ALA A 52 11.57 0.99 42.47
C ALA A 52 10.56 0.56 41.39
N ALA A 53 9.27 0.85 41.58
CA ALA A 53 8.23 0.64 40.56
C ALA A 53 7.42 1.93 40.35
N ALA A 54 8.10 3.03 40.04
CA ALA A 54 7.48 4.27 39.56
C ALA A 54 8.53 5.24 38.97
N ARG A 55 9.48 4.77 38.15
CA ARG A 55 10.12 5.69 37.19
C ARG A 55 9.24 5.74 35.97
N CYS A 56 8.25 6.62 36.07
CA CYS A 56 7.89 7.56 35.02
C CYS A 56 8.38 7.18 33.62
N TYR A 57 7.45 6.76 32.77
CA TYR A 57 7.47 7.17 31.36
C TYR A 57 7.30 8.70 31.31
N SER A 58 8.33 9.44 31.76
CA SER A 58 8.39 10.88 31.57
C SER A 58 9.30 11.15 30.38
N THR A 59 8.67 11.74 29.36
CA THR A 59 9.26 12.45 28.23
C THR A 59 9.99 11.59 27.20
N LEU A 60 9.22 10.97 26.29
CA LEU A 60 9.61 11.07 24.88
C LEU A 60 9.72 12.58 24.58
N PRO A 61 10.83 13.09 24.04
CA PRO A 61 10.91 14.48 23.65
C PRO A 61 9.78 14.71 22.64
N LYS A 62 8.86 15.61 23.00
CA LYS A 62 7.82 16.13 22.11
C LYS A 62 8.54 16.53 20.82
N GLN A 63 8.33 15.78 19.75
CA GLN A 63 8.78 16.21 18.43
C GLN A 63 8.13 17.57 18.19
N ALA A 64 8.96 18.60 18.05
CA ALA A 64 8.51 19.95 17.82
C ALA A 64 7.53 19.92 16.63
N ALA A 65 6.31 20.41 16.86
CA ALA A 65 5.29 20.47 15.81
C ALA A 65 5.83 21.37 14.69
N ILE A 66 6.15 20.76 13.55
CA ILE A 66 6.69 21.44 12.37
C ILE A 66 5.61 22.40 11.88
N LYS A 67 5.86 23.70 11.94
CA LYS A 67 4.97 24.71 11.36
C LYS A 67 5.15 24.73 9.83
N PRO A 68 4.09 24.94 9.04
CA PRO A 68 4.11 24.80 7.58
C PRO A 68 5.11 25.68 6.83
N ASP A 69 5.60 26.78 7.43
CA ASP A 69 6.57 27.70 6.83
C ASP A 69 7.94 27.70 7.54
N GLU A 70 8.18 26.76 8.46
CA GLU A 70 9.40 26.69 9.25
C GLU A 70 10.42 25.75 8.57
N TYR A 71 11.47 26.33 7.99
CA TYR A 71 12.61 25.56 7.51
C TYR A 71 13.59 25.35 8.66
N TYR A 72 14.14 24.14 8.77
CA TYR A 72 15.18 23.84 9.74
C TYR A 72 16.51 23.72 9.01
N TYR A 73 17.54 24.36 9.55
CA TYR A 73 18.88 24.19 9.02
C TYR A 73 19.43 22.84 9.46
N VAL A 74 19.63 21.93 8.50
CA VAL A 74 20.31 20.67 8.72
C VAL A 74 21.78 20.97 9.05
N ASN A 75 22.29 20.42 10.15
CA ASN A 75 23.68 20.56 10.57
C ASN A 75 24.15 22.00 10.90
N ASN A 76 23.26 22.86 11.43
CA ASN A 76 23.63 24.20 11.89
C ASN A 76 24.23 24.23 13.30
N LYS A 77 25.16 23.32 13.57
CA LYS A 77 25.84 23.26 14.86
C LYS A 77 27.26 23.76 14.69
N GLU A 78 27.59 24.86 15.36
CA GLU A 78 28.96 25.33 15.46
C GLU A 78 29.77 24.35 16.33
N GLN A 79 30.99 24.06 15.92
CA GLN A 79 31.88 23.17 16.65
C GLN A 79 32.47 23.92 17.85
N SER A 80 32.44 23.33 19.04
CA SER A 80 33.06 23.95 20.20
C SER A 80 34.60 23.87 20.13
N MET A 81 35.28 24.80 20.78
CA MET A 81 36.75 24.89 20.88
C MET A 81 37.28 24.43 22.25
N ASP A 82 36.51 23.64 22.99
CA ASP A 82 36.98 23.07 24.25
C ASP A 82 38.10 22.03 24.01
N MET A 83 39.10 22.01 24.89
CA MET A 83 40.28 21.16 24.72
C MET A 83 39.91 19.66 24.67
N ASN A 84 38.90 19.25 25.45
CA ASN A 84 38.44 17.86 25.48
C ASN A 84 37.81 17.44 24.14
N GLU A 85 36.92 18.27 23.59
CA GLU A 85 36.27 17.98 22.30
C GLU A 85 37.25 18.01 21.12
N ILE A 86 38.27 18.88 21.17
CA ILE A 86 39.34 18.90 20.17
C ILE A 86 40.15 17.60 20.23
N THR A 87 40.49 17.13 21.43
CA THR A 87 41.22 15.86 21.59
C THR A 87 40.39 14.65 21.14
N ASP A 88 39.07 14.65 21.39
CA ASP A 88 38.17 13.58 20.95
C ASP A 88 38.05 13.53 19.41
N ARG A 89 37.94 14.69 18.75
CA ARG A 89 37.93 14.77 17.28
C ARG A 89 39.27 14.35 16.66
N ALA A 90 40.39 14.72 17.29
CA ALA A 90 41.71 14.27 16.87
C ALA A 90 41.86 12.75 17.03
N ALA A 91 41.39 12.18 18.15
CA ALA A 91 41.37 10.73 18.37
C ALA A 91 40.50 10.00 17.34
N GLN A 92 39.32 10.55 17.02
CA GLN A 92 38.44 10.04 15.97
C GLN A 92 39.12 10.02 14.59
N THR A 93 39.91 11.06 14.29
CA THR A 93 40.64 11.20 13.02
C THR A 93 41.82 10.23 12.92
N ILE A 94 42.59 10.05 14.00
CA ILE A 94 43.79 9.21 14.03
C ILE A 94 43.45 7.73 14.15
N PHE A 95 42.50 7.37 15.01
CA PHE A 95 42.15 5.98 15.31
C PHE A 95 40.94 5.45 14.53
N TRP A 96 40.36 6.27 13.63
CA TRP A 96 39.22 5.91 12.79
C TRP A 96 38.06 5.26 13.56
N THR A 97 37.77 5.76 14.75
CA THR A 97 36.79 5.15 15.66
C THR A 97 35.39 5.06 15.04
N GLU A 98 34.98 6.04 14.24
CA GLU A 98 33.71 5.99 13.50
C GLU A 98 33.70 4.94 12.39
N LEU A 99 34.85 4.63 11.79
CA LEU A 99 34.93 3.58 10.76
C LEU A 99 34.66 2.21 11.38
N PHE A 100 35.24 1.95 12.55
CA PHE A 100 34.97 0.73 13.31
C PHE A 100 33.54 0.68 13.85
N ARG A 101 32.99 1.83 14.29
CA ARG A 101 31.58 1.91 14.66
C ARG A 101 30.66 1.57 13.49
N GLY A 102 30.96 2.06 12.29
CA GLY A 102 30.25 1.70 11.06
C GLY A 102 30.40 0.21 10.70
N ALA A 103 31.61 -0.33 10.81
CA ALA A 103 31.87 -1.75 10.57
C ALA A 103 31.16 -2.67 11.59
N ALA A 104 30.98 -2.23 12.83
CA ALA A 104 30.21 -2.97 13.82
C ALA A 104 28.72 -3.06 13.43
N VAL A 105 28.15 -2.02 12.82
CA VAL A 105 26.77 -2.03 12.32
C VAL A 105 26.63 -2.98 11.14
N THR A 106 27.58 -3.03 10.21
CA THR A 106 27.55 -3.98 9.09
C THR A 106 27.74 -5.41 9.57
N LEU A 107 28.66 -5.64 10.52
CA LEU A 107 28.83 -6.93 11.18
C LEU A 107 27.54 -7.39 11.88
N ALA A 108 26.80 -6.48 12.51
CA ALA A 108 25.51 -6.79 13.13
C ALA A 108 24.46 -7.26 12.10
N HIS A 109 24.57 -6.89 10.82
CA HIS A 109 23.66 -7.38 9.77
C HIS A 109 23.97 -8.82 9.34
N ILE A 110 25.21 -9.30 9.52
CA ILE A 110 25.58 -10.70 9.22
C ILE A 110 24.82 -11.68 10.12
N PHE A 111 24.49 -11.27 11.34
CA PHE A 111 23.73 -12.09 12.29
C PHE A 111 22.21 -11.93 12.19
N LYS A 112 21.70 -11.10 11.28
CA LYS A 112 20.27 -11.00 11.02
C LYS A 112 19.86 -12.07 10.01
N GLU A 113 18.64 -12.56 10.16
CA GLU A 113 18.03 -13.42 9.16
C GLU A 113 17.86 -12.65 7.83
N PRO A 114 18.19 -13.27 6.67
CA PRO A 114 18.04 -12.61 5.38
C PRO A 114 16.55 -12.48 5.01
N ALA A 115 16.14 -11.30 4.52
CA ALA A 115 14.78 -11.03 4.06
C ALA A 115 14.51 -11.55 2.62
N THR A 116 15.23 -12.57 2.18
CA THR A 116 15.12 -13.15 0.83
C THR A 116 14.04 -14.22 0.79
N ILE A 117 13.06 -14.07 -0.09
CA ILE A 117 12.07 -15.11 -0.40
C ILE A 117 12.63 -16.11 -1.42
N ASN A 118 12.25 -17.39 -1.33
CA ASN A 118 12.70 -18.41 -2.28
C ASN A 118 11.81 -18.48 -3.53
N TYR A 119 11.95 -17.50 -4.42
CA TYR A 119 11.27 -17.52 -5.72
C TYR A 119 11.86 -18.65 -6.61
N PRO A 120 11.06 -19.52 -7.25
CA PRO A 120 9.62 -19.41 -7.57
C PRO A 120 8.67 -20.18 -6.62
N PHE A 121 9.19 -20.85 -5.60
CA PHE A 121 8.37 -21.68 -4.68
C PHE A 121 7.58 -20.83 -3.69
N GLU A 122 8.15 -19.70 -3.28
CA GLU A 122 7.52 -18.68 -2.44
C GLU A 122 7.37 -17.40 -3.26
N LYS A 123 6.15 -16.85 -3.31
CA LYS A 123 5.85 -15.59 -4.01
C LYS A 123 5.60 -14.47 -3.01
N GLY A 124 5.90 -13.24 -3.43
CA GLY A 124 5.61 -12.06 -2.62
C GLY A 124 4.09 -11.91 -2.37
N PRO A 125 3.68 -11.33 -1.23
CA PRO A 125 2.27 -11.09 -0.96
C PRO A 125 1.71 -10.04 -1.93
N LEU A 126 0.62 -10.39 -2.62
CA LEU A 126 -0.09 -9.52 -3.57
C LEU A 126 -1.39 -9.02 -2.95
N SER A 127 -1.74 -7.77 -3.22
CA SER A 127 -3.04 -7.22 -2.84
C SER A 127 -4.12 -7.59 -3.88
N PRO A 128 -5.41 -7.67 -3.51
CA PRO A 128 -6.50 -7.88 -4.48
C PRO A 128 -6.63 -6.78 -5.54
N ARG A 129 -5.99 -5.62 -5.32
CA ARG A 129 -5.96 -4.47 -6.24
C ARG A 129 -4.76 -4.48 -7.18
N PHE A 130 -3.98 -5.55 -7.16
CA PHE A 130 -2.83 -5.67 -8.05
C PHE A 130 -3.26 -5.59 -9.51
N ARG A 131 -2.43 -4.95 -10.32
CA ARG A 131 -2.68 -4.66 -11.74
C ARG A 131 -1.70 -5.47 -12.59
N GLY A 132 -2.20 -6.48 -13.30
CA GLY A 132 -1.42 -7.40 -14.12
C GLY A 132 -1.95 -7.56 -15.54
N GLU A 133 -1.92 -8.80 -16.04
CA GLU A 133 -2.32 -9.17 -17.40
C GLU A 133 -3.79 -8.84 -17.65
N HIS A 134 -4.10 -8.25 -18.81
CA HIS A 134 -5.47 -7.88 -19.14
C HIS A 134 -6.31 -9.11 -19.51
N ALA A 135 -7.57 -9.09 -19.12
CA ALA A 135 -8.54 -10.12 -19.42
C ALA A 135 -9.91 -9.54 -19.78
N LEU A 136 -10.58 -10.16 -20.75
CA LEU A 136 -11.98 -9.89 -21.08
C LEU A 136 -12.87 -10.91 -20.38
N ARG A 137 -13.81 -10.43 -19.57
CA ARG A 137 -14.69 -11.28 -18.77
C ARG A 137 -16.00 -11.59 -19.46
N ARG A 138 -16.64 -12.67 -19.01
CA ARG A 138 -17.98 -13.10 -19.40
C ARG A 138 -18.99 -12.85 -18.28
N TYR A 139 -20.25 -12.76 -18.66
CA TYR A 139 -21.37 -12.87 -17.74
C TYR A 139 -21.47 -14.33 -17.22
N PRO A 140 -22.17 -14.56 -16.10
CA PRO A 140 -22.46 -15.92 -15.63
C PRO A 140 -23.23 -16.78 -16.65
N SER A 141 -23.90 -16.16 -17.63
CA SER A 141 -24.56 -16.82 -18.75
C SER A 141 -23.60 -17.32 -19.84
N GLY A 142 -22.30 -16.99 -19.76
CA GLY A 142 -21.28 -17.33 -20.77
C GLY A 142 -21.09 -16.28 -21.86
N GLU A 143 -21.97 -15.29 -21.93
CA GLU A 143 -21.89 -14.20 -22.91
C GLU A 143 -20.79 -13.19 -22.55
N GLU A 144 -20.08 -12.64 -23.53
CA GLU A 144 -19.06 -11.62 -23.25
C GLU A 144 -19.67 -10.33 -22.67
N ARG A 145 -18.98 -9.70 -21.70
CA ARG A 145 -19.48 -8.46 -21.09
C ARG A 145 -19.34 -7.22 -21.98
N CYS A 146 -18.40 -7.24 -22.91
CA CYS A 146 -18.07 -6.07 -23.73
C CYS A 146 -19.21 -5.68 -24.68
N ILE A 147 -19.67 -4.42 -24.57
CA ILE A 147 -20.73 -3.83 -25.42
C ILE A 147 -20.19 -2.86 -26.49
N ALA A 148 -18.88 -2.90 -26.75
CA ALA A 148 -18.20 -2.05 -27.74
C ALA A 148 -18.51 -0.53 -27.59
N CYS A 149 -18.48 -0.03 -26.35
CA CYS A 149 -18.74 1.37 -26.00
C CYS A 149 -17.57 2.32 -26.33
N LYS A 150 -16.36 1.77 -26.52
CA LYS A 150 -15.11 2.50 -26.83
C LYS A 150 -14.63 3.51 -25.76
N LEU A 151 -15.18 3.49 -24.55
CA LEU A 151 -14.69 4.34 -23.45
C LEU A 151 -13.25 3.97 -23.04
N CYS A 152 -12.92 2.67 -23.00
CA CYS A 152 -11.58 2.21 -22.61
C CYS A 152 -10.49 2.66 -23.61
N GLU A 153 -10.83 2.78 -24.90
CA GLU A 153 -9.95 3.30 -25.95
C GLU A 153 -9.70 4.80 -25.75
N ALA A 154 -10.77 5.57 -25.44
CA ALA A 154 -10.67 7.00 -25.22
C ALA A 154 -9.87 7.38 -23.96
N ILE A 155 -9.97 6.60 -22.88
CA ILE A 155 -9.29 6.90 -21.61
C ILE A 155 -7.85 6.41 -21.56
N CYS A 156 -7.45 5.51 -22.46
CA CYS A 156 -6.12 4.92 -22.43
C CYS A 156 -5.05 6.00 -22.69
N PRO A 157 -4.18 6.32 -21.72
CA PRO A 157 -3.24 7.43 -21.85
C PRO A 157 -2.15 7.15 -22.90
N ALA A 158 -1.84 5.87 -23.14
CA ALA A 158 -0.87 5.44 -24.13
C ALA A 158 -1.50 5.00 -25.46
N GLN A 159 -2.84 5.09 -25.58
CA GLN A 159 -3.59 4.67 -26.78
C GLN A 159 -3.22 3.25 -27.26
N ALA A 160 -3.08 2.32 -26.32
CA ALA A 160 -2.68 0.93 -26.59
C ALA A 160 -3.83 0.04 -27.11
N ILE A 161 -5.07 0.50 -26.97
CA ILE A 161 -6.28 -0.27 -27.27
C ILE A 161 -6.84 0.20 -28.61
N THR A 162 -7.23 -0.73 -29.49
CA THR A 162 -7.98 -0.42 -30.71
C THR A 162 -9.24 -1.26 -30.80
N ILE A 163 -10.40 -0.61 -31.01
CA ILE A 163 -11.70 -1.27 -30.96
C ILE A 163 -12.51 -1.00 -32.23
N GLU A 164 -12.98 -2.07 -32.87
CA GLU A 164 -13.97 -2.03 -33.95
C GLU A 164 -15.26 -2.71 -33.51
N ALA A 165 -16.40 -2.13 -33.89
CA ALA A 165 -17.71 -2.51 -33.38
C ALA A 165 -18.65 -2.77 -34.56
N GLU A 166 -19.31 -3.91 -34.55
CA GLU A 166 -20.33 -4.28 -35.54
C GLU A 166 -21.56 -4.87 -34.83
N GLU A 167 -22.69 -4.87 -35.54
CA GLU A 167 -23.91 -5.51 -35.07
C GLU A 167 -23.83 -7.01 -35.37
N ARG A 168 -24.02 -7.84 -34.34
CA ARG A 168 -24.12 -9.29 -34.50
C ARG A 168 -25.49 -9.65 -35.09
N ALA A 169 -25.62 -10.87 -35.63
CA ALA A 169 -26.87 -11.41 -36.14
C ALA A 169 -28.06 -11.31 -35.15
N ASP A 170 -27.77 -11.30 -33.84
CA ASP A 170 -28.77 -11.18 -32.78
C ASP A 170 -29.20 -9.72 -32.49
N GLY A 171 -28.70 -8.74 -33.26
CA GLY A 171 -28.93 -7.31 -33.05
C GLY A 171 -28.12 -6.69 -31.90
N SER A 172 -27.33 -7.49 -31.17
CA SER A 172 -26.45 -7.00 -30.11
C SER A 172 -25.19 -6.35 -30.70
N ARG A 173 -24.80 -5.20 -30.16
CA ARG A 173 -23.55 -4.50 -30.54
C ARG A 173 -22.35 -5.17 -29.87
N ARG A 174 -21.41 -5.72 -30.66
CA ARG A 174 -20.23 -6.44 -30.18
C ARG A 174 -18.96 -5.98 -30.88
N THR A 175 -17.82 -6.35 -30.31
CA THR A 175 -16.53 -6.03 -30.91
C THR A 175 -16.14 -7.12 -31.92
N THR A 176 -15.76 -6.72 -33.12
CA THR A 176 -15.11 -7.62 -34.09
C THR A 176 -13.62 -7.67 -33.81
N ARG A 177 -13.02 -6.50 -33.59
CA ARG A 177 -11.63 -6.32 -33.22
C ARG A 177 -11.52 -5.65 -31.86
N TYR A 178 -10.73 -6.23 -30.98
CA TYR A 178 -10.41 -5.67 -29.67
C TYR A 178 -8.97 -6.06 -29.37
N ASP A 179 -8.05 -5.18 -29.74
CA ASP A 179 -6.63 -5.47 -29.68
C ASP A 179 -5.96 -4.57 -28.67
N ILE A 180 -5.04 -5.14 -27.89
CA ILE A 180 -4.24 -4.43 -26.89
C ILE A 180 -2.78 -4.71 -27.14
N ASP A 181 -2.03 -3.64 -27.34
CA ASP A 181 -0.57 -3.69 -27.43
C ASP A 181 0.04 -3.59 -26.03
N MET A 182 0.50 -4.72 -25.47
CA MET A 182 1.09 -4.77 -24.13
C MET A 182 2.42 -4.01 -24.04
N THR A 183 3.05 -3.71 -25.17
CA THR A 183 4.31 -2.93 -25.20
C THR A 183 4.06 -1.43 -25.03
N LYS A 184 2.86 -0.96 -25.40
CA LYS A 184 2.42 0.43 -25.16
C LYS A 184 1.70 0.58 -23.83
N CYS A 185 1.09 -0.49 -23.33
CA CYS A 185 0.33 -0.44 -22.09
C CYS A 185 1.21 -0.07 -20.89
N ILE A 186 0.76 0.91 -20.10
CA ILE A 186 1.46 1.36 -18.88
C ILE A 186 0.87 0.76 -17.59
N TYR A 187 -0.06 -0.19 -17.70
CA TYR A 187 -0.71 -0.89 -16.56
C TYR A 187 -1.29 0.06 -15.49
N CYS A 188 -1.93 1.14 -15.95
CA CYS A 188 -2.52 2.15 -15.07
C CYS A 188 -3.90 1.78 -14.52
N GLY A 189 -4.61 0.87 -15.18
CA GLY A 189 -5.95 0.43 -14.78
C GLY A 189 -7.12 1.36 -15.03
N PHE A 190 -6.93 2.44 -15.80
CA PHE A 190 -8.03 3.31 -16.19
C PHE A 190 -9.07 2.58 -17.05
N CYS A 191 -8.67 1.57 -17.83
CA CYS A 191 -9.60 0.77 -18.63
C CYS A 191 -10.57 -0.05 -17.76
N GLN A 192 -10.11 -0.54 -16.60
CA GLN A 192 -10.92 -1.30 -15.65
C GLN A 192 -11.94 -0.40 -14.94
N GLU A 193 -11.53 0.82 -14.55
CA GLU A 193 -12.41 1.76 -13.85
C GLU A 193 -13.38 2.49 -14.80
N ALA A 194 -12.98 2.71 -16.06
CA ALA A 194 -13.82 3.37 -17.05
C ALA A 194 -14.87 2.45 -17.69
N CYS A 195 -14.75 1.12 -17.53
CA CYS A 195 -15.66 0.19 -18.17
C CYS A 195 -17.02 0.19 -17.45
N PRO A 196 -18.13 0.56 -18.11
CA PRO A 196 -19.44 0.65 -17.45
C PRO A 196 -20.06 -0.72 -17.09
N VAL A 197 -19.48 -1.81 -17.61
CA VAL A 197 -20.00 -3.19 -17.50
C VAL A 197 -18.95 -4.17 -16.95
N ASP A 198 -17.81 -3.65 -16.45
CA ASP A 198 -16.67 -4.44 -15.97
C ASP A 198 -16.23 -5.53 -16.96
N ALA A 199 -16.16 -5.18 -18.26
CA ALA A 199 -15.79 -6.13 -19.30
C ALA A 199 -14.29 -6.40 -19.38
N ILE A 200 -13.49 -5.34 -19.34
CA ILE A 200 -12.03 -5.45 -19.28
C ILE A 200 -11.57 -5.23 -17.84
N VAL A 201 -10.66 -6.08 -17.41
CA VAL A 201 -10.07 -6.04 -16.08
C VAL A 201 -8.57 -6.31 -16.17
N GLU A 202 -7.81 -5.72 -15.26
CA GLU A 202 -6.43 -6.10 -15.02
C GLU A 202 -6.45 -7.30 -14.05
N GLY A 203 -5.99 -8.44 -14.54
CA GLY A 203 -5.95 -9.69 -13.80
C GLY A 203 -4.76 -9.78 -12.83
N PRO A 204 -4.70 -10.85 -12.03
CA PRO A 204 -3.64 -11.06 -11.05
C PRO A 204 -2.33 -11.57 -11.66
N ASN A 205 -2.35 -12.07 -12.90
CA ASN A 205 -1.17 -12.65 -13.53
C ASN A 205 -0.13 -11.58 -13.87
N PHE A 206 1.13 -11.81 -13.51
CA PHE A 206 2.26 -10.94 -13.84
C PHE A 206 3.42 -11.70 -14.52
N GLU A 207 3.33 -13.03 -14.60
CA GLU A 207 4.39 -13.91 -15.13
C GLU A 207 4.06 -14.33 -16.56
N PHE A 208 4.04 -13.37 -17.49
CA PHE A 208 3.72 -13.61 -18.91
C PHE A 208 4.77 -13.03 -19.87
N SER A 209 6.03 -13.00 -19.46
CA SER A 209 7.14 -12.65 -20.35
C SER A 209 7.18 -13.61 -21.55
N THR A 210 7.25 -13.05 -22.75
CA THR A 210 7.32 -13.79 -24.02
C THR A 210 8.69 -13.63 -24.64
N GLU A 211 9.06 -14.55 -25.53
CA GLU A 211 10.33 -14.51 -26.25
C GLU A 211 10.29 -13.56 -27.45
N THR A 212 9.11 -13.43 -28.07
CA THR A 212 8.88 -12.59 -29.25
C THR A 212 8.01 -11.37 -28.93
N HIS A 213 8.13 -10.34 -29.77
CA HIS A 213 7.33 -9.12 -29.67
C HIS A 213 5.91 -9.33 -30.19
N GLU A 214 5.71 -10.13 -31.25
CA GLU A 214 4.36 -10.40 -31.79
C GLU A 214 3.43 -11.05 -30.77
N GLU A 215 3.96 -11.86 -29.84
CA GLU A 215 3.16 -12.48 -28.79
C GLU A 215 2.55 -11.46 -27.82
N LEU A 216 3.14 -10.26 -27.67
CA LEU A 216 2.64 -9.17 -26.80
C LEU A 216 1.56 -8.31 -27.45
N LEU A 217 1.26 -8.54 -28.72
CA LEU A 217 0.16 -7.91 -29.44
C LEU A 217 -1.08 -8.78 -29.26
N TYR A 218 -1.87 -8.49 -28.22
CA TYR A 218 -3.00 -9.33 -27.87
C TYR A 218 -4.21 -8.99 -28.72
N ASN A 219 -4.77 -10.04 -29.33
CA ASN A 219 -6.06 -9.98 -29.99
C ASN A 219 -7.20 -10.24 -28.99
N LYS A 220 -8.44 -9.98 -29.42
CA LYS A 220 -9.66 -10.25 -28.65
C LYS A 220 -9.72 -11.68 -28.09
N GLU A 221 -9.37 -12.66 -28.91
CA GLU A 221 -9.41 -14.08 -28.55
C GLU A 221 -8.45 -14.42 -27.42
N LYS A 222 -7.24 -13.85 -27.46
CA LYS A 222 -6.24 -14.04 -26.39
C LYS A 222 -6.75 -13.45 -25.08
N LEU A 223 -7.33 -12.25 -25.10
CA LEU A 223 -7.89 -11.61 -23.92
C LEU A 223 -9.09 -12.37 -23.33
N LEU A 224 -9.93 -12.96 -24.17
CA LEU A 224 -11.02 -13.84 -23.72
C LEU A 224 -10.46 -15.13 -23.11
N SER A 225 -9.44 -15.75 -23.73
CA SER A 225 -8.80 -16.94 -23.19
C SER A 225 -8.16 -16.70 -21.81
N ASN A 226 -7.61 -15.49 -21.60
CA ASN A 226 -7.08 -15.05 -20.31
C ASN A 226 -8.22 -14.87 -19.29
N GLY A 227 -9.34 -14.28 -19.70
CA GLY A 227 -10.54 -14.20 -18.87
C GLY A 227 -11.03 -15.57 -18.44
N ASP A 228 -11.21 -16.49 -19.39
CA ASP A 228 -11.67 -17.85 -19.14
C ASP A 228 -10.72 -18.61 -18.19
N LYS A 229 -9.39 -18.38 -18.29
CA LYS A 229 -8.38 -18.98 -17.41
C LYS A 229 -8.41 -18.41 -15.98
N TRP A 230 -8.58 -17.09 -15.83
CA TRP A 230 -8.41 -16.38 -14.56
C TRP A 230 -9.73 -15.92 -13.91
N GLU A 231 -10.89 -16.23 -14.48
CA GLU A 231 -12.20 -15.73 -14.04
C GLU A 231 -12.48 -15.97 -12.55
N SER A 232 -12.08 -17.15 -12.02
CA SER A 232 -12.29 -17.50 -10.61
C SER A 232 -11.55 -16.55 -9.65
N GLU A 233 -10.29 -16.24 -9.96
CA GLU A 233 -9.46 -15.35 -9.14
C GLU A 233 -9.87 -13.89 -9.32
N ILE A 234 -10.13 -13.47 -10.56
CA ILE A 234 -10.60 -12.11 -10.86
C ILE A 234 -11.97 -11.86 -10.18
N ALA A 235 -12.90 -12.81 -10.19
CA ALA A 235 -14.16 -12.70 -9.47
C ALA A 235 -13.95 -12.52 -7.95
N THR A 236 -13.02 -13.28 -7.38
CA THR A 236 -12.67 -13.20 -5.95
C THR A 236 -12.08 -11.83 -5.60
N ASN A 237 -11.15 -11.33 -6.42
CA ASN A 237 -10.52 -10.02 -6.22
C ASN A 237 -11.52 -8.87 -6.38
N ILE A 238 -12.40 -8.91 -7.37
CA ILE A 238 -13.46 -7.91 -7.51
C ILE A 238 -14.42 -7.95 -6.32
N ASN A 239 -14.80 -9.14 -5.85
CA ASN A 239 -15.65 -9.26 -4.65
C ASN A 239 -14.97 -8.68 -3.39
N ALA A 240 -13.64 -8.69 -3.31
CA ALA A 240 -12.92 -8.02 -2.23
C ALA A 240 -12.85 -6.49 -2.39
N ASP A 241 -12.87 -5.98 -3.63
CA ASP A 241 -12.57 -4.57 -3.95
C ASP A 241 -13.79 -3.70 -4.31
N TYR A 242 -14.91 -4.27 -4.74
CA TYR A 242 -16.02 -3.53 -5.37
C TYR A 242 -16.61 -2.37 -4.55
N LEU A 243 -16.52 -2.42 -3.22
CA LEU A 243 -17.01 -1.35 -2.32
C LEU A 243 -16.15 -0.07 -2.34
N TYR A 244 -14.93 -0.15 -2.88
CA TYR A 244 -13.96 0.94 -2.87
C TYR A 244 -13.83 1.65 -4.23
N ARG A 245 -14.64 1.25 -5.21
CA ARG A 245 -14.68 1.83 -6.56
C ARG A 245 -15.73 2.93 -6.68
#